data_AF-A0A202E7D2-F1
#
_entry.id   AF-A0A202E7D2-F1
#
_cell.length_a   1.000
_cell.length_b   1.000
_cell.length_c   1.000
_cell.angle_alpha   90.00
_cell.angle_beta   90.00
_cell.angle_gamma   90.00
#
_symmetry.space_group_name_H-M   'P 1'
#
loop_
_entity.id
_entity.type
_entity.pdbx_description
1 polymer ?
#
loop_
_entity_poly.entity_id
_entity_poly.type
_entity_poly.pdbx_seq_one_letter_code
_entity_poly.pdbx_strand_id
1 'polypeptide(L)'
;MPTIFAGFVSIAIILAGVLCWYEYTLYTADEKARAPGLLSVYLGITALMFVAGIGGLALTIMTTGWEWLLLGVIGILAAASSVIQSRLHDRMGLDQSPFLERVLK
;
A
#
# COMPACT_ATOMS: atom_id res chain seq x y z
N MET A 1 -1.86 -25.76 -1.09
CA MET A 1 -1.55 -24.87 0.07
C MET A 1 -1.00 -23.50 -0.34
N PRO A 2 0.02 -23.36 -1.22
CA PRO A 2 0.58 -22.04 -1.56
C PRO A 2 -0.44 -21.12 -2.26
N THR A 3 -1.35 -21.69 -3.05
CA THR A 3 -2.45 -20.98 -3.74
C THR A 3 -3.38 -20.24 -2.77
N ILE A 4 -3.80 -20.90 -1.68
CA ILE A 4 -4.68 -20.28 -0.67
C ILE A 4 -3.93 -19.14 0.04
N PHE A 5 -2.67 -19.38 0.41
CA PHE A 5 -1.83 -18.37 1.04
C PHE A 5 -1.60 -17.15 0.13
N ALA A 6 -1.28 -17.37 -1.14
CA ALA A 6 -1.12 -16.31 -2.13
C ALA A 6 -2.42 -15.50 -2.31
N GLY A 7 -3.58 -16.16 -2.28
CA GLY A 7 -4.88 -15.49 -2.28
C GLY A 7 -5.08 -14.60 -1.05
N PHE A 8 -4.77 -15.09 0.15
CA PHE A 8 -4.84 -14.28 1.38
C PHE A 8 -3.90 -13.07 1.34
N VAL A 9 -2.66 -13.27 0.90
CA VAL A 9 -1.68 -12.17 0.77
C VAL A 9 -2.14 -11.14 -0.26
N SER A 10 -2.79 -11.59 -1.33
CA SER A 10 -3.39 -10.71 -2.35
C SER A 10 -4.56 -9.89 -1.79
N ILE A 11 -5.37 -10.46 -0.90
CA ILE A 11 -6.42 -9.69 -0.20
C ILE A 11 -5.79 -8.69 0.76
N ALA A 12 -4.79 -9.11 1.54
CA ALA A 12 -4.09 -8.24 2.49
C ALA A 12 -3.46 -7.02 1.80
N ILE A 13 -2.84 -7.20 0.63
CA ILE A 13 -2.25 -6.08 -0.10
C ILE A 13 -3.29 -5.12 -0.67
N ILE A 14 -4.46 -5.62 -1.10
CA ILE A 14 -5.59 -4.75 -1.49
C ILE A 14 -6.03 -3.91 -0.30
N LEU A 15 -6.23 -4.52 0.87
CA LEU A 15 -6.62 -3.80 2.08
C LEU A 15 -5.57 -2.76 2.49
N ALA A 16 -4.28 -3.11 2.41
CA ALA A 16 -3.20 -2.15 2.65
C ALA A 16 -3.25 -0.96 1.66
N GLY A 17 -3.52 -1.22 0.38
CA GLY A 17 -3.75 -0.18 -0.61
C GLY A 17 -4.96 0.70 -0.28
N VAL A 18 -6.08 0.13 0.19
CA VAL A 18 -7.25 0.90 0.66
C VAL A 18 -6.88 1.80 1.83
N LEU A 19 -6.13 1.29 2.80
CA LEU A 19 -5.68 2.08 3.95
C LEU A 19 -4.76 3.23 3.53
N CYS A 20 -3.81 2.97 2.62
CA CYS A 20 -2.92 4.01 2.10
C CYS A 20 -3.70 5.09 1.34
N TRP A 21 -4.66 4.68 0.50
CA TRP A 21 -5.55 5.59 -0.19
C TRP A 21 -6.39 6.43 0.77
N TYR A 22 -6.97 5.79 1.79
CA TYR A 22 -7.77 6.48 2.78
C TYR A 22 -6.93 7.50 3.55
N GLU A 23 -5.75 7.13 4.02
CA GLU A 23 -4.81 8.05 4.67
C GLU A 23 -4.47 9.23 3.75
N TYR A 24 -4.26 9.00 2.45
CA TYR A 24 -4.06 10.08 1.49
C TYR A 24 -5.23 11.08 1.44
N THR A 25 -6.47 10.61 1.58
CA THR A 25 -7.64 11.50 1.65
C THR A 25 -7.70 12.31 2.94
N LEU A 26 -7.04 11.86 4.00
CA LEU A 26 -7.00 12.55 5.29
C LEU A 26 -5.99 13.69 5.33
N TYR A 27 -4.95 13.68 4.48
CA TYR A 27 -3.99 14.78 4.41
C TYR A 27 -4.65 16.08 3.94
N THR A 28 -4.35 17.16 4.66
CA THR A 28 -4.79 18.53 4.37
C THR A 28 -4.08 19.11 3.14
N ALA A 29 -4.60 20.22 2.60
CA ALA A 29 -3.99 20.88 1.44
C ALA A 29 -2.56 21.38 1.74
N ASP A 30 -2.34 21.92 2.93
CA ASP A 30 -1.03 22.43 3.36
C ASP A 30 -0.01 21.30 3.51
N GLU A 31 -0.42 20.17 4.07
CA GLU A 31 0.36 18.94 4.17
C GLU A 31 0.77 18.41 2.78
N LYS A 32 -0.20 18.32 1.87
CA LYS A 32 0.05 17.88 0.47
C LYS A 32 1.02 18.83 -0.25
N ALA A 33 0.95 20.13 0.02
CA ALA A 33 1.83 21.13 -0.59
C ALA A 33 3.30 21.04 -0.12
N ARG A 34 3.57 20.49 1.08
CA ARG A 34 4.93 20.33 1.61
C ARG A 34 5.75 19.25 0.91
N ALA A 35 5.10 18.26 0.29
CA ALA A 35 5.78 17.11 -0.30
C ALA A 35 5.09 16.53 -1.56
N PRO A 36 4.81 17.34 -2.61
CA PRO A 36 4.00 16.92 -3.77
C PRO A 36 4.61 15.75 -4.56
N GLY A 37 5.95 15.70 -4.64
CA GLY A 37 6.67 14.60 -5.31
C GLY A 37 6.50 13.26 -4.58
N LEU A 38 6.74 13.23 -3.26
CA LEU A 38 6.56 12.04 -2.44
C LEU A 38 5.10 11.60 -2.40
N LEU A 39 4.18 12.56 -2.39
CA LEU A 39 2.75 12.31 -2.44
C LEU A 39 2.34 11.58 -3.74
N SER A 40 2.89 12.01 -4.88
CA SER A 40 2.67 11.36 -6.18
C SER A 40 3.22 9.93 -6.19
N VAL A 41 4.41 9.72 -5.62
CA VAL A 41 5.01 8.38 -5.49
C VAL A 41 4.17 7.49 -4.55
N TYR A 42 3.69 8.04 -3.44
CA TYR A 42 2.82 7.33 -2.49
C TYR A 42 1.52 6.85 -3.16
N LEU A 43 0.88 7.72 -3.95
CA LEU A 43 -0.27 7.34 -4.77
C LEU A 43 0.06 6.29 -5.83
N GLY A 44 1.21 6.43 -6.49
CA GLY A 44 1.69 5.47 -7.48
C GLY A 44 1.86 4.07 -6.88
N ILE A 45 2.48 3.97 -5.70
CA ILE A 45 2.61 2.68 -5.00
C ILE A 45 1.27 2.15 -4.53
N THR A 46 0.39 3.01 -4.02
CA THR A 46 -0.97 2.63 -3.64
C THR A 46 -1.72 2.01 -4.82
N ALA A 47 -1.63 2.61 -6.02
CA ALA A 47 -2.21 2.05 -7.24
C ALA A 47 -1.57 0.71 -7.63
N LEU A 48 -0.24 0.60 -7.53
CA LEU A 48 0.48 -0.66 -7.80
C LEU A 48 0.07 -1.78 -6.83
N MET A 49 -0.21 -1.47 -5.56
CA MET A 49 -0.71 -2.45 -4.58
C MET A 49 -2.07 -3.01 -4.99
N PHE A 50 -2.98 -2.18 -5.51
CA PHE A 50 -4.25 -2.65 -6.06
C PHE A 50 -4.05 -3.55 -7.28
N VAL A 51 -3.22 -3.13 -8.23
CA VAL A 51 -2.93 -3.91 -9.43
C VAL A 51 -2.30 -5.25 -9.06
N ALA A 52 -1.32 -5.27 -8.16
CA ALA A 52 -0.65 -6.48 -7.71
C ALA A 52 -1.59 -7.41 -6.95
N GLY A 53 -2.45 -6.88 -6.08
CA GLY A 53 -3.44 -7.67 -5.35
C GLY A 53 -4.52 -8.28 -6.23
N ILE A 54 -5.10 -7.50 -7.15
CA ILE A 54 -6.10 -8.00 -8.11
C ILE A 54 -5.45 -9.02 -9.05
N GLY A 55 -4.27 -8.70 -9.59
CA GLY A 55 -3.49 -9.62 -10.43
C GLY A 55 -3.14 -10.91 -9.70
N GLY A 56 -2.83 -10.82 -8.41
CA GLY A 56 -2.59 -11.97 -7.54
C GLY A 56 -3.78 -12.88 -7.36
N LEU A 57 -4.96 -12.31 -7.11
CA LEU A 57 -6.21 -13.07 -7.07
C LEU A 57 -6.50 -13.75 -8.40
N ALA A 58 -6.35 -13.03 -9.52
CA ALA A 58 -6.57 -13.58 -10.86
C ALA A 58 -5.62 -14.76 -11.15
N LEU A 59 -4.32 -14.61 -10.87
CA LEU A 59 -3.33 -15.67 -11.07
C LEU A 59 -3.58 -16.89 -10.17
N THR A 60 -4.05 -16.65 -8.94
CA THR A 60 -4.43 -17.71 -8.00
C THR A 60 -5.58 -18.55 -8.54
N ILE A 61 -6.58 -17.90 -9.17
CA ILE A 61 -7.72 -18.58 -9.80
C ILE A 61 -7.28 -19.36 -11.06
N MET A 62 -6.33 -18.82 -11.83
CA MET A 62 -5.85 -19.42 -13.08
C MET A 62 -4.85 -20.58 -12.87
N THR A 63 -4.49 -20.93 -11.62
CA THR A 63 -3.59 -22.05 -11.27
C THR A 63 -2.21 -22.02 -11.96
N THR A 64 -1.68 -20.82 -12.23
CA THR A 64 -0.51 -20.65 -13.11
C THR A 64 0.84 -21.05 -12.47
N GLY A 65 0.90 -21.37 -11.17
CA GLY A 65 2.15 -21.77 -10.49
C GLY A 65 3.15 -20.63 -10.24
N TRP A 66 2.75 -19.37 -10.44
CA TRP A 66 3.59 -18.18 -10.30
C TRP A 66 3.52 -17.53 -8.90
N GLU A 67 3.10 -18.30 -7.90
CA GLU A 67 2.76 -17.83 -6.56
C GLU A 67 3.96 -17.19 -5.86
N TRP A 68 5.16 -17.73 -6.04
CA TRP A 68 6.38 -17.21 -5.41
C TRP A 68 6.82 -15.84 -5.95
N LEU A 69 6.71 -15.64 -7.26
CA LEU A 69 7.02 -14.35 -7.89
C LEU A 69 6.02 -13.29 -7.40
N LEU A 70 4.75 -13.67 -7.28
CA LEU A 70 3.70 -12.82 -6.75
C LEU A 70 3.99 -12.38 -5.31
N LEU A 71 4.32 -13.33 -4.43
CA LEU A 71 4.68 -13.05 -3.03
C LEU A 71 5.89 -12.11 -2.94
N GLY A 72 6.89 -12.30 -3.81
CA GLY A 72 8.05 -11.42 -3.90
C GLY A 72 7.68 -9.98 -4.27
N VAL A 73 6.86 -9.81 -5.31
CA VAL A 73 6.39 -8.47 -5.75
C VAL A 73 5.56 -7.80 -4.65
N ILE A 74 4.64 -8.53 -4.02
CA ILE A 74 3.81 -7.99 -2.94
C ILE A 74 4.67 -7.55 -1.75
N GLY A 75 5.67 -8.34 -1.36
CA GLY A 75 6.60 -7.99 -0.29
C GLY A 75 7.38 -6.71 -0.59
N ILE A 76 7.89 -6.56 -1.82
CA ILE A 76 8.60 -5.36 -2.25
C ILE A 76 7.68 -4.13 -2.20
N LEU A 77 6.44 -4.25 -2.71
CA LEU A 77 5.49 -3.14 -2.70
C LEU A 77 5.11 -2.70 -1.28
N ALA A 78 4.90 -3.66 -0.36
CA ALA A 78 4.60 -3.36 1.04
C ALA A 78 5.78 -2.70 1.77
N ALA A 79 7.01 -3.14 1.50
CA ALA A 79 8.20 -2.51 2.06
C ALA A 79 8.39 -1.09 1.50
N ALA A 80 8.21 -0.92 0.19
CA ALA A 80 8.34 0.38 -0.47
C ALA A 80 7.28 1.38 0.02
N SER A 81 6.01 0.95 0.19
CA SER A 81 4.96 1.81 0.73
C SER A 81 5.30 2.29 2.14
N SER A 82 5.79 1.41 3.01
CA SER A 82 6.18 1.73 4.38
C SER A 82 7.32 2.75 4.43
N VAL A 83 8.34 2.58 3.58
CA VAL A 83 9.47 3.51 3.50
C VAL A 83 9.01 4.89 3.01
N ILE A 84 8.16 4.93 1.98
CA ILE A 84 7.67 6.20 1.44
C ILE A 84 6.72 6.89 2.42
N GLN A 85 5.86 6.14 3.12
CA GLN A 85 5.00 6.68 4.16
C GLN A 85 5.82 7.33 5.29
N SER A 86 6.87 6.66 5.77
CA SER A 86 7.79 7.24 6.76
C SER A 86 8.44 8.53 6.27
N ARG A 87 9.00 8.54 5.05
CA ARG A 87 9.59 9.76 4.48
C ARG A 87 8.59 10.88 4.25
N LEU A 88 7.34 10.52 3.95
CA LEU A 88 6.26 11.45 3.74
C LEU A 88 5.85 12.10 5.06
N HIS A 89 5.71 11.32 6.15
CA HIS A 89 5.44 11.85 7.50
C HIS A 89 6.55 12.78 8.00
N ASP A 90 7.83 12.38 7.84
CA ASP A 90 8.98 13.21 8.19
C ASP A 90 8.93 14.57 7.47
N ARG A 91 8.61 14.55 6.17
CA ARG A 91 8.52 15.75 5.33
C ARG A 91 7.31 16.63 5.65
N MET A 92 6.22 16.03 6.10
CA MET A 92 5.02 16.77 6.50
C MET A 92 5.10 17.30 7.93
N GLY A 93 6.06 16.81 8.73
CA GLY A 93 6.19 17.14 10.14
C GLY A 93 5.12 16.47 10.99
N LEU A 94 4.73 15.25 10.63
CA LEU A 94 3.73 14.45 11.33
C LEU A 94 4.42 13.44 12.23
N ASP A 95 4.16 13.49 13.54
CA ASP A 95 4.69 12.52 14.50
C ASP A 95 4.00 11.15 14.39
N GLN A 96 2.75 11.14 13.89
CA GLN A 96 1.95 9.94 13.66
C GLN A 96 1.10 10.07 12.39
N SER A 97 0.70 8.91 11.86
CA SER A 97 -0.30 8.84 10.78
C SER A 97 -1.62 9.50 11.21
N PRO A 98 -2.25 10.33 10.35
CA PRO A 98 -3.56 10.92 10.64
C PRO A 98 -4.67 9.86 10.77
N PHE A 99 -4.47 8.67 10.20
CA PHE A 99 -5.36 7.53 10.44
C PHE A 99 -5.23 7.03 11.88
N LEU A 100 -4.00 6.83 12.35
CA LEU A 100 -3.74 6.34 13.71
C LEU A 100 -4.25 7.34 14.76
N GLU A 101 -4.08 8.64 14.53
CA GLU A 101 -4.57 9.69 15.42
C GLU A 101 -6.10 9.65 15.60
N ARG A 102 -6.84 9.31 14.53
CA ARG A 102 -8.31 9.20 14.57
C ARG A 102 -8.81 7.88 15.17
N VAL A 103 -8.02 6.81 15.09
CA VAL A 103 -8.38 5.50 15.64
C VAL A 103 -8.09 5.42 17.14
N LEU A 104 -7.08 6.14 17.62
CA LEU A 104 -6.69 6.17 19.04
C LEU A 104 -7.41 7.26 19.87
N LYS A 105 -8.20 8.12 19.22
CA LYS A 105 -9.12 9.07 19.86
C LYS A 105 -10.48 8.42 20.11
#